data_AF-A0AA41UKE4-F1
#
_entry.id   AF-A0AA41UKE4-F1
#
_cell.length_a   1.000
_cell.length_b   1.000
_cell.length_c   1.000
_cell.angle_alpha   90.00
_cell.angle_beta   90.00
_cell.angle_gamma   90.00
#
_symmetry.space_group_name_H-M   'P 1'
#
loop_
_entity.id
_entity.type
_entity.pdbx_description
1 polymer ?
#
loop_
_entity_poly.entity_id
_entity_poly.type
_entity_poly.pdbx_seq_one_letter_code
_entity_poly.pdbx_strand_id
1 'polypeptide(L)'
;MICPKCDRQLQDDARFCPECGAYVPPAGETQADRATGPSGGPGGRVDMIHPRVPPRSPHICWWNLLVSGLAQMIHGQMGKGVLWLSLTIASNMLFPLLLAVIIGIASVVDAFMVGKTLQKGVPVGKWEWFPKADGRVPLRPSR
;
A
#
# COMPACT_ATOMS: atom_id res chain seq x y z
N MET A 1 6.80 2.50 29.62
CA MET A 1 5.60 3.22 29.10
C MET A 1 4.35 2.94 29.95
N ILE A 2 3.29 3.76 29.91
CA ILE A 2 2.05 3.56 30.70
C ILE A 2 0.90 3.15 29.77
N CYS A 3 0.10 2.16 30.18
CA CYS A 3 -1.07 1.72 29.41
C CYS A 3 -2.19 2.79 29.43
N PRO A 4 -2.69 3.27 28.28
CA PRO A 4 -3.74 4.31 28.26
C PRO A 4 -5.13 3.84 28.69
N LYS A 5 -5.31 2.53 28.93
CA LYS A 5 -6.61 1.93 29.29
C LYS A 5 -6.73 1.61 30.78
N CYS A 6 -5.63 1.28 31.43
CA CYS A 6 -5.63 0.82 32.82
C CYS A 6 -4.52 1.45 33.68
N ASP A 7 -3.79 2.42 33.11
CA ASP A 7 -2.74 3.20 33.77
C ASP A 7 -1.61 2.40 34.42
N ARG A 8 -1.45 1.12 34.06
CA ARG A 8 -0.39 0.27 34.59
C ARG A 8 0.92 0.46 33.83
N GLN A 9 2.02 0.32 34.55
CA GLN A 9 3.36 0.44 34.00
C GLN A 9 3.70 -0.79 33.15
N LEU A 10 4.13 -0.53 31.92
CA LEU A 10 4.51 -1.52 30.91
C LEU A 10 6.00 -1.44 30.64
N GLN A 11 6.57 -2.59 30.29
CA GLN A 11 7.91 -2.66 29.71
C GLN A 11 7.93 -1.91 28.38
N ASP A 12 9.04 -1.24 28.07
CA ASP A 12 9.12 -0.31 26.92
C ASP A 12 8.97 -0.99 25.54
N ASP A 13 9.07 -2.32 25.49
CA ASP A 13 8.85 -3.13 24.28
C ASP A 13 7.52 -3.92 24.27
N ALA A 14 6.64 -3.70 25.25
CA ALA A 14 5.39 -4.44 25.36
C ALA A 14 4.35 -3.97 24.35
N ARG A 15 4.04 -4.82 23.35
CA ARG A 15 3.00 -4.57 22.33
C ARG A 15 1.58 -4.66 22.86
N PHE A 16 1.38 -5.37 23.97
CA PHE A 16 0.08 -5.57 24.59
C PHE A 16 0.21 -5.46 26.11
N CYS A 17 -0.80 -4.88 26.74
CA CYS A 17 -0.89 -4.84 28.19
C CYS A 17 -1.29 -6.23 28.73
N PRO A 18 -0.50 -6.85 29.61
CA PRO A 18 -0.78 -8.19 30.14
C PRO A 18 -2.00 -8.23 31.09
N GLU A 19 -2.45 -7.07 31.55
CA GLU A 19 -3.51 -6.96 32.56
C GLU A 19 -4.89 -6.71 31.92
N CYS A 20 -4.96 -5.83 30.93
CA CYS A 20 -6.23 -5.43 30.30
C CYS A 20 -6.34 -5.83 28.82
N GLY A 21 -5.29 -6.43 28.26
CA GLY A 21 -5.22 -6.85 26.85
C GLY A 21 -5.14 -5.71 25.83
N ALA A 22 -5.02 -4.45 26.26
CA ALA A 22 -4.95 -3.31 25.35
C ALA A 22 -3.65 -3.33 24.53
N TYR A 23 -3.75 -3.13 23.21
CA TYR A 23 -2.59 -2.92 22.35
C TYR A 23 -1.94 -1.58 22.68
N VAL A 24 -0.62 -1.57 22.83
CA VAL A 24 0.14 -0.35 23.06
C VAL A 24 1.23 -0.27 22.00
N PRO A 25 1.18 0.73 21.09
CA PRO A 25 2.17 0.85 20.04
C PRO A 25 3.55 1.17 20.64
N PRO A 26 4.63 0.54 20.17
CA PRO A 26 5.98 0.83 20.64
C PRO A 26 6.35 2.29 20.31
N ALA A 27 7.20 2.89 21.15
CA ALA A 27 7.53 4.32 21.17
C ALA A 27 8.28 4.87 19.93
N GLY A 28 8.25 4.16 18.79
CA GLY A 28 8.74 4.60 17.49
C GLY A 28 7.70 4.56 16.37
N GLU A 29 6.45 4.14 16.65
CA GLU A 29 5.38 4.08 15.66
C GLU A 29 4.23 5.03 16.03
N THR A 30 4.47 6.33 15.80
CA THR A 30 3.40 7.32 15.74
C THR A 30 2.51 6.99 14.54
N GLN A 31 1.45 6.20 14.76
CA GLN A 31 0.29 6.15 13.88
C GLN A 31 -0.48 7.49 13.96
N ALA A 32 0.08 8.52 13.34
CA ALA A 32 -0.68 9.63 12.75
C ALA A 32 -0.60 9.36 11.23
N ASP A 33 -1.64 8.99 10.49
CA ASP A 33 -3.03 9.40 10.60
C ASP A 33 -3.94 8.29 10.07
N ARG A 34 -4.95 7.92 10.85
CA ARG A 34 -6.18 7.35 10.31
C ARG A 34 -7.08 8.49 9.85
N ALA A 35 -7.30 8.53 8.54
CA ALA A 35 -8.51 8.98 7.84
C ALA A 35 -9.05 10.39 8.11
N THR A 36 -8.92 11.27 7.12
CA THR A 36 -10.02 12.16 6.71
C THR A 36 -9.94 12.42 5.21
N GLY A 37 -10.96 12.05 4.43
CA GLY A 37 -11.25 12.77 3.17
C GLY A 37 -12.05 14.04 3.49
N PRO A 38 -12.55 14.81 2.51
CA PRO A 38 -12.15 15.00 1.12
C PRO A 38 -11.51 16.39 0.88
N SER A 39 -11.30 16.76 -0.38
CA SER A 39 -11.08 18.11 -0.93
C SER A 39 -9.69 18.78 -0.88
N GLY A 40 -9.21 19.11 -2.09
CA GLY A 40 -8.81 20.49 -2.44
C GLY A 40 -7.33 20.87 -2.35
N GLY A 41 -6.67 21.01 -3.51
CA GLY A 41 -5.48 21.87 -3.67
C GLY A 41 -4.33 21.26 -4.49
N PRO A 42 -3.83 21.95 -5.54
CA PRO A 42 -2.65 21.52 -6.29
C PRO A 42 -1.39 21.89 -5.48
N GLY A 43 -1.05 21.07 -4.50
CA GLY A 43 0.00 21.39 -3.52
C GLY A 43 0.60 20.15 -2.87
N GLY A 44 1.32 19.35 -3.66
CA GLY A 44 2.61 18.77 -3.27
C GLY A 44 2.76 17.93 -2.00
N ARG A 45 1.74 17.25 -1.47
CA ARG A 45 1.99 16.10 -0.58
C ARG A 45 2.33 14.89 -1.44
N VAL A 46 3.59 14.44 -1.39
CA VAL A 46 4.00 13.19 -2.05
C VAL A 46 3.35 12.05 -1.31
N ASP A 47 2.22 11.63 -1.85
CA ASP A 47 1.40 10.55 -1.35
C ASP A 47 2.17 9.21 -1.49
N MET A 48 2.83 8.79 -0.41
CA MET A 48 3.65 7.56 -0.34
C MET A 48 2.93 6.46 0.44
N ILE A 49 3.01 5.23 -0.07
CA ILE A 49 2.57 4.03 0.64
C ILE A 49 3.75 3.46 1.40
N HIS A 50 3.56 3.29 2.71
CA HIS A 50 4.58 2.76 3.61
C HIS A 50 4.39 1.25 3.84
N PRO A 51 5.49 0.49 4.02
CA PRO A 51 5.45 -0.92 4.41
C PRO A 51 4.63 -1.13 5.67
N ARG A 52 3.76 -2.16 5.68
CA ARG A 52 3.03 -2.56 6.89
C ARG A 52 3.83 -3.63 7.64
N VAL A 53 3.81 -3.55 8.96
CA VAL A 53 4.30 -4.61 9.85
C VAL A 53 3.10 -5.50 10.22
N PRO A 54 3.07 -6.82 9.95
CA PRO A 54 4.06 -7.66 9.27
C PRO A 54 4.03 -7.56 7.73
N PRO A 55 5.15 -7.84 7.03
CA PRO A 55 5.25 -7.74 5.58
C PRO A 55 4.38 -8.79 4.89
N ARG A 56 3.55 -8.35 3.94
CA ARG A 56 2.72 -9.25 3.13
C ARG A 56 3.53 -9.87 2.00
N SER A 57 3.29 -11.16 1.73
CA SER A 57 3.98 -11.89 0.64
C SER A 57 3.65 -11.29 -0.73
N PRO A 58 4.60 -11.28 -1.68
CA PRO A 58 4.42 -10.60 -2.97
C PRO A 58 3.50 -11.42 -3.90
N HIS A 59 3.29 -12.69 -3.54
CA HIS A 59 2.41 -13.63 -4.20
C HIS A 59 0.92 -13.31 -4.03
N ILE A 60 0.54 -12.34 -3.19
CA ILE A 60 -0.83 -11.79 -3.17
C ILE A 60 -1.18 -11.16 -4.54
N CYS A 61 -0.19 -10.88 -5.39
CA CYS A 61 -0.41 -10.52 -6.78
C CYS A 61 -1.29 -11.52 -7.56
N TRP A 62 -1.29 -12.81 -7.19
CA TRP A 62 -2.14 -13.82 -7.83
C TRP A 62 -3.65 -13.53 -7.66
N TRP A 63 -4.04 -12.73 -6.66
CA TRP A 63 -5.42 -12.27 -6.51
C TRP A 63 -5.89 -11.33 -7.64
N ASN A 64 -4.98 -10.75 -8.44
CA ASN A 64 -5.37 -10.04 -9.67
C ASN A 64 -6.00 -10.97 -10.73
N LEU A 65 -5.78 -12.30 -10.66
CA LEU A 65 -6.47 -13.24 -11.56
C LEU A 65 -7.95 -13.43 -11.22
N LEU A 66 -8.34 -13.18 -9.97
CA LEU A 66 -9.74 -13.28 -9.55
C LEU A 66 -10.51 -11.99 -9.87
N VAL A 67 -9.90 -10.82 -9.63
CA VAL A 67 -10.46 -9.51 -9.96
C VAL A 67 -9.31 -8.59 -10.39
N SER A 68 -9.33 -8.10 -11.64
CA SER A 68 -8.29 -7.19 -12.11
C SER A 68 -8.27 -5.91 -11.25
N GLY A 69 -7.09 -5.57 -10.72
CA GLY A 69 -6.90 -4.39 -9.85
C GLY A 69 -7.01 -4.65 -8.34
N LEU A 70 -7.43 -5.84 -7.89
CA LEU A 70 -7.59 -6.17 -6.46
C LEU A 70 -6.26 -6.11 -5.69
N ALA A 71 -5.17 -6.60 -6.28
CA ALA A 71 -3.87 -6.64 -5.62
C ALA A 71 -3.34 -5.21 -5.36
N GLN A 72 -3.60 -4.26 -6.26
CA GLN A 72 -3.16 -2.88 -6.12
C GLN A 72 -3.97 -2.13 -5.05
N MET A 73 -5.25 -2.46 -4.89
CA MET A 73 -6.09 -1.95 -3.79
C MET A 73 -5.58 -2.40 -2.41
N ILE A 74 -5.13 -3.64 -2.28
CA ILE A 74 -4.62 -4.19 -1.00
C ILE A 74 -3.30 -3.54 -0.57
N HIS A 75 -2.46 -3.17 -1.53
CA HIS A 75 -1.23 -2.42 -1.27
C HIS A 75 -1.48 -0.93 -1.00
N GLY A 76 -2.70 -0.42 -1.20
CA GLY A 76 -3.04 0.99 -0.98
C GLY A 76 -2.88 1.88 -2.21
N GLN A 77 -2.53 1.32 -3.38
CA GLN A 77 -2.55 1.99 -4.68
C GLN A 77 -3.97 1.94 -5.30
N MET A 78 -4.97 2.48 -4.58
CA MET A 78 -6.39 2.41 -4.98
C MET A 78 -6.66 3.02 -6.36
N GLY A 79 -5.98 4.12 -6.71
CA GLY A 79 -6.17 4.80 -8.00
C GLY A 79 -5.77 3.94 -9.20
N LYS A 80 -4.66 3.20 -9.11
CA LYS A 80 -4.25 2.27 -10.16
C LYS A 80 -5.17 1.06 -10.26
N GLY A 81 -5.60 0.53 -9.11
CA GLY A 81 -6.51 -0.62 -9.07
C GLY A 81 -7.83 -0.33 -9.79
N VAL A 82 -8.43 0.84 -9.53
CA VAL A 82 -9.64 1.29 -10.23
C VAL A 82 -9.37 1.50 -11.72
N LEU A 83 -8.25 2.13 -12.10
CA LEU A 83 -7.88 2.35 -13.50
C LEU A 83 -7.79 1.03 -14.29
N TRP A 84 -7.09 0.01 -13.74
CA TRP A 84 -6.99 -1.30 -14.37
C TRP A 84 -8.35 -1.99 -14.47
N LEU A 85 -9.16 -1.95 -13.41
CA LEU A 85 -10.50 -2.53 -13.41
C LEU A 85 -11.38 -1.90 -14.49
N SER A 86 -11.43 -0.56 -14.55
CA SER A 86 -12.19 0.17 -15.56
C SER A 86 -11.69 -0.12 -16.98
N LEU A 87 -10.38 -0.19 -17.19
CA LEU A 87 -9.79 -0.48 -18.49
C LEU A 87 -10.06 -1.93 -18.93
N THR A 88 -10.03 -2.91 -18.01
CA THR A 88 -10.41 -4.29 -18.31
C THR A 88 -11.88 -4.39 -18.70
N ILE A 89 -12.79 -3.74 -17.95
CA ILE A 89 -14.23 -3.73 -18.26
C ILE A 89 -14.49 -3.10 -19.64
N ALA A 90 -13.86 -1.95 -19.92
CA ALA A 90 -13.97 -1.28 -21.21
C ALA A 90 -13.38 -2.09 -22.36
N SER A 91 -12.21 -2.73 -22.16
CA SER A 91 -11.58 -3.61 -23.15
C SER A 91 -12.46 -4.81 -23.50
N ASN A 92 -13.17 -5.38 -22.51
CA ASN A 92 -14.05 -6.52 -22.72
C ASN A 92 -15.29 -6.17 -23.57
N MET A 93 -15.67 -4.88 -23.64
CA MET A 93 -16.73 -4.42 -24.55
C MET A 93 -16.28 -4.23 -25.99
N LEU A 94 -14.98 -4.08 -26.26
CA LEU A 94 -14.47 -3.67 -27.58
C LEU A 94 -13.67 -4.77 -28.30
N PHE A 95 -12.81 -5.51 -27.59
CA PHE A 95 -12.01 -6.62 -28.15
C PHE A 95 -11.60 -7.59 -27.01
N PRO A 96 -12.34 -8.70 -26.80
CA PRO A 96 -12.49 -9.30 -25.47
C PRO A 96 -11.29 -10.12 -24.95
N LEU A 97 -10.35 -10.54 -25.79
CA LEU A 97 -9.32 -11.51 -25.35
C LEU A 97 -7.89 -10.97 -25.37
N LEU A 98 -7.44 -10.41 -26.50
CA LEU A 98 -6.01 -10.15 -26.68
C LEU A 98 -5.55 -8.91 -25.90
N LEU A 99 -6.35 -7.85 -25.89
CA LEU A 99 -6.06 -6.61 -25.16
C LEU A 99 -6.21 -6.80 -23.64
N ALA A 100 -7.24 -7.53 -23.21
CA ALA A 100 -7.47 -7.84 -21.80
C ALA A 100 -6.34 -8.68 -21.19
N VAL A 101 -5.77 -9.64 -21.95
CA VAL A 101 -4.63 -10.44 -21.49
C VAL A 101 -3.37 -9.57 -21.34
N ILE A 102 -3.07 -8.69 -22.30
CA ILE A 102 -1.91 -7.78 -22.21
C ILE A 102 -2.03 -6.86 -20.99
N ILE A 103 -3.21 -6.28 -20.79
CA ILE A 103 -3.56 -5.43 -19.64
C ILE A 103 -3.40 -6.20 -18.32
N GLY A 104 -3.92 -7.43 -18.26
CA GLY A 104 -3.81 -8.29 -17.08
C GLY A 104 -2.36 -8.63 -16.73
N ILE A 105 -1.54 -8.99 -17.73
CA ILE A 105 -0.12 -9.27 -17.54
C ILE A 105 0.61 -8.04 -17.00
N ALA A 106 0.39 -6.86 -17.60
CA ALA A 106 1.02 -5.62 -17.14
C ALA A 106 0.62 -5.26 -15.70
N SER A 107 -0.66 -5.44 -15.35
CA SER A 107 -1.18 -5.21 -13.99
C SER A 107 -0.54 -6.13 -12.94
N VAL A 108 -0.35 -7.40 -13.29
CA VAL A 108 0.31 -8.41 -12.44
C VAL A 108 1.80 -8.08 -12.26
N VAL A 109 2.50 -7.75 -13.34
CA VAL A 109 3.93 -7.40 -13.30
C VAL A 109 4.17 -6.15 -12.42
N ASP A 110 3.34 -5.12 -12.55
CA ASP A 110 3.40 -3.91 -11.70
C ASP A 110 3.14 -4.25 -10.23
N ALA A 111 2.06 -4.99 -9.93
CA ALA A 111 1.70 -5.34 -8.55
C ALA A 111 2.77 -6.21 -7.87
N PHE A 112 3.41 -7.12 -8.61
CA PHE A 112 4.52 -7.93 -8.11
C PHE A 112 5.74 -7.09 -7.75
N MET A 113 6.13 -6.13 -8.60
CA MET A 113 7.26 -5.24 -8.31
C MET A 113 6.98 -4.32 -7.13
N VAL A 114 5.78 -3.76 -7.03
CA VAL A 114 5.36 -2.97 -5.86
C VAL A 114 5.45 -3.80 -4.58
N GLY A 115 4.94 -5.04 -4.60
CA GLY A 115 5.02 -5.94 -3.45
C GLY A 115 6.46 -6.26 -3.02
N LYS A 116 7.36 -6.52 -3.98
CA LYS A 116 8.79 -6.74 -3.69
C LYS A 116 9.49 -5.49 -3.14
N THR A 117 9.11 -4.30 -3.59
CA THR A 117 9.70 -3.05 -3.11
C THR A 117 9.22 -2.73 -1.69
N LEU A 118 7.93 -2.93 -1.40
CA LEU A 118 7.38 -2.74 -0.05
C LEU A 118 7.95 -3.76 0.96
N GLN A 119 8.24 -4.99 0.53
CA GLN A 119 8.92 -5.96 1.40
C GLN A 119 10.34 -5.56 1.80
N LYS A 120 11.03 -4.82 0.94
CA LYS A 120 12.38 -4.32 1.22
C LYS A 120 12.39 -3.10 2.15
N GLY A 121 11.22 -2.63 2.59
CA GLY A 121 11.11 -1.46 3.45
C GLY A 121 11.14 -0.13 2.69
N VAL A 122 11.12 -0.14 1.35
CA VAL A 122 11.17 1.08 0.55
C VAL A 122 9.74 1.59 0.30
N PRO A 123 9.43 2.86 0.62
CA PRO A 123 8.12 3.44 0.33
C PRO A 123 7.95 3.63 -1.18
N VAL A 124 6.74 3.41 -1.68
CA VAL A 124 6.40 3.53 -3.11
C VAL A 124 5.37 4.64 -3.29
N GLY A 125 5.53 5.46 -4.32
CA GLY A 125 4.55 6.49 -4.65
C GLY A 125 3.19 5.89 -5.05
N LYS A 126 2.07 6.56 -4.70
CA LYS A 126 0.72 6.08 -5.08
C LYS A 126 0.53 5.90 -6.59
N TRP A 127 1.24 6.67 -7.40
CA TRP A 127 1.20 6.64 -8.87
C TRP A 127 2.48 6.10 -9.52
N GLU A 128 3.37 5.47 -8.74
CA GLU A 128 4.67 5.02 -9.23
C GLU A 128 4.56 3.65 -9.90
N TRP A 129 4.85 3.59 -11.19
CA TRP A 129 4.76 2.40 -12.03
C TRP A 129 6.09 1.65 -12.10
N PHE A 130 6.04 0.33 -12.01
CA PHE A 130 7.18 -0.57 -12.14
C PHE A 130 8.40 -0.13 -11.29
N PRO A 131 8.24 0.03 -9.96
CA PRO A 131 9.28 0.55 -9.09
C PRO A 131 10.51 -0.38 -9.09
N LYS A 132 11.70 0.21 -9.26
CA LYS A 132 12.98 -0.50 -9.13
C LYS A 132 13.40 -0.51 -7.67
N ALA A 133 13.98 -1.61 -7.22
CA ALA A 133 14.43 -1.74 -5.84
C ALA A 133 15.82 -1.09 -5.63
N ASP A 134 16.00 0.16 -6.04
CA ASP A 134 17.26 0.89 -5.92
C ASP A 134 17.36 1.79 -4.68
N GLY A 135 16.37 1.71 -3.77
CA GLY A 135 16.40 2.38 -2.46
C GLY A 135 16.38 3.91 -2.54
N ARG A 136 16.25 4.49 -3.73
CA ARG A 136 16.14 5.93 -3.92
C ARG A 136 14.68 6.32 -3.88
N VAL A 137 14.23 6.80 -2.73
CA VAL A 137 13.06 7.68 -2.68
C VAL A 137 13.35 8.81 -3.67
N PRO A 138 12.53 9.03 -4.71
CA PRO A 138 12.76 10.11 -5.65
C PRO A 138 12.54 11.43 -4.90
N LEU A 139 13.62 11.98 -4.34
CA LEU A 139 13.68 13.39 -3.97
C LEU A 139 13.60 14.16 -5.29
N ARG A 140 12.42 14.64 -5.64
CA ARG A 140 12.31 15.64 -6.70
C ARG A 140 13.11 16.86 -6.24
N PRO A 141 14.02 17.42 -7.06
CA PRO A 141 14.63 18.69 -6.72
C PRO A 141 13.51 19.73 -6.60
N SER A 142 13.48 20.42 -5.47
CA SER A 142 12.59 21.55 -5.24
C SER A 142 12.82 22.57 -6.36
N ARG A 143 11.85 22.72 -7.24
CA ARG A 143 11.68 23.92 -8.05
C ARG A 143 10.43 24.63 -7.57
#